data_AF-A0A972DII7-F1
#
_entry.id   AF-A0A972DII7-F1
#
_cell.length_a   1.000
_cell.length_b   1.000
_cell.length_c   1.000
_cell.angle_alpha   90.00
_cell.angle_beta   90.00
_cell.angle_gamma   90.00
#
_symmetry.space_group_name_H-M   'P 1'
#
loop_
_entity.id
_entity.type
_entity.pdbx_description
1 polymer ?
#
loop_
_entity_poly.entity_id
_entity_poly.type
_entity_poly.pdbx_seq_one_letter_code
_entity_poly.pdbx_strand_id
1 'polypeptide(L)' 'MSLVKTIKADRLTVKIYDSRKAMGDAAAADVAAKIKEIANEKGEVYMIFASAPSQNEFLAG' A
#
# COMPACT_ATOMS: atom_id res chain seq x y z
N MET A 1 -13.73 3.00 6.19
CA MET A 1 -14.41 2.08 5.26
C MET A 1 -13.55 0.83 5.13
N SER A 2 -14.19 -0.33 5.05
CA SER A 2 -13.67 -1.60 5.61
C SER A 2 -13.18 -2.54 4.52
N LEU A 3 -12.07 -3.21 4.80
CA LEU A 3 -11.62 -4.40 4.08
C LEU A 3 -12.80 -5.35 3.88
N VAL A 4 -13.16 -5.64 2.63
CA VAL A 4 -14.29 -6.50 2.26
C VAL A 4 -13.86 -7.97 2.34
N LYS A 5 -12.68 -8.28 1.80
CA LYS A 5 -12.16 -9.65 1.76
C LYS A 5 -10.66 -9.67 1.60
N THR A 6 -10.03 -10.69 2.16
CA THR A 6 -8.67 -11.10 1.79
C THR A 6 -8.71 -12.47 1.14
N ILE A 7 -8.05 -12.59 0.00
CA ILE A 7 -7.86 -13.88 -0.70
C ILE A 7 -6.38 -14.11 -0.98
N LYS A 8 -6.03 -15.37 -1.21
CA LYS A 8 -4.72 -15.80 -1.72
C LYS A 8 -4.87 -16.15 -3.19
N ALA A 9 -4.04 -15.54 -4.04
CA ALA A 9 -3.83 -15.94 -5.42
C ALA A 9 -2.38 -16.39 -5.55
N ASP A 10 -2.15 -17.69 -5.55
CA ASP A 10 -0.83 -18.30 -5.42
C ASP A 10 -0.05 -17.75 -4.21
N ARG A 11 1.04 -17.03 -4.47
CA ARG A 11 1.89 -16.40 -3.45
C ARG A 11 1.43 -14.99 -3.07
N LEU A 12 0.47 -14.41 -3.79
CA LEU A 12 0.00 -13.05 -3.58
C LEU A 12 -1.16 -13.01 -2.58
N THR A 13 -1.07 -12.10 -1.62
CA THR A 13 -2.18 -11.73 -0.74
C THR A 13 -2.94 -10.58 -1.38
N VAL A 14 -4.21 -10.79 -1.72
CA VAL A 14 -5.07 -9.77 -2.34
C VAL A 14 -6.06 -9.27 -1.29
N LYS A 15 -6.01 -7.96 -1.01
CA LYS A 15 -6.95 -7.27 -0.11
C LYS A 15 -7.95 -6.48 -0.97
N ILE A 16 -9.24 -6.76 -0.81
CA ILE A 16 -10.33 -6.10 -1.55
C ILE A 16 -11.01 -5.11 -0.60
N TYR A 17 -11.17 -3.86 -1.04
CA TYR A 17 -11.80 -2.79 -0.28
C TYR A 17 -13.06 -2.30 -0.99
N ASP A 18 -13.98 -1.73 -0.21
CA ASP A 18 -15.27 -1.20 -0.67
C ASP A 18 -15.15 0.13 -1.46
N SER A 19 -13.99 0.80 -1.37
CA SER A 19 -13.74 2.10 -1.96
C SER A 19 -12.27 2.31 -2.32
N ARG A 20 -12.01 3.15 -3.33
CA ARG A 20 -10.64 3.52 -3.72
C ARG A 20 -9.91 4.24 -2.59
N LYS A 21 -10.61 5.09 -1.83
CA LYS A 21 -10.04 5.77 -0.67
C LYS A 21 -9.56 4.78 0.38
N ALA A 22 -10.40 3.83 0.79
CA ALA A 22 -10.01 2.82 1.79
C ALA A 22 -8.83 1.95 1.32
N MET A 23 -8.82 1.59 0.03
CA MET A 23 -7.68 0.87 -0.57
C MET A 23 -6.40 1.72 -0.55
N GLY A 24 -6.50 3.00 -0.93
CA GLY A 24 -5.37 3.94 -0.95
C GLY A 24 -4.79 4.19 0.43
N ASP A 25 -5.63 4.51 1.42
CA ASP A 25 -5.23 4.70 2.81
C ASP A 25 -4.51 3.45 3.37
N ALA A 26 -5.03 2.25 3.08
CA ALA A 26 -4.43 1.00 3.53
C ALA A 26 -3.08 0.72 2.86
N ALA A 27 -2.97 0.97 1.55
CA ALA A 27 -1.70 0.85 0.83
C ALA A 27 -0.66 1.85 1.35
N ALA A 28 -1.06 3.09 1.67
CA ALA A 28 -0.18 4.11 2.23
C ALA A 28 0.37 3.68 3.60
N ALA A 29 -0.50 3.14 4.46
CA ALA A 29 -0.09 2.61 5.76
C ALA A 29 0.89 1.43 5.64
N ASP A 30 0.60 0.45 4.76
CA ASP A 30 1.47 -0.70 4.51
C ASP A 30 2.86 -0.26 4.01
N VAL A 31 2.91 0.69 3.07
CA VAL A 31 4.17 1.22 2.52
C VAL A 31 4.92 2.05 3.56
N ALA A 32 4.25 2.91 4.32
CA ALA A 32 4.88 3.73 5.36
C ALA A 32 5.53 2.86 6.45
N ALA A 33 4.89 1.76 6.84
CA ALA A 33 5.48 0.79 7.75
C ALA A 33 6.77 0.18 7.16
N LYS A 34 6.74 -0.21 5.88
CA LYS A 34 7.90 -0.81 5.22
C LYS A 34 9.05 0.18 4.99
N ILE A 35 8.75 1.44 4.68
CA ILE A 35 9.75 2.52 4.59
C ILE A 35 10.48 2.65 5.93
N LYS A 36 9.74 2.73 7.04
CA LYS A 36 10.34 2.84 8.39
C LYS A 36 11.21 1.65 8.73
N GLU A 37 10.75 0.44 8.41
CA GLU A 37 11.53 -0.79 8.61
C GLU A 37 12.86 -0.74 7.85
N ILE A 38 12.83 -0.49 6.54
CA ILE A 38 14.04 -0.45 5.70
C ILE A 38 14.97 0.70 6.13
N ALA A 39 14.42 1.88 6.41
CA ALA A 39 15.21 3.03 6.85
C ALA A 39 15.91 2.77 8.19
N ASN A 40 15.24 2.09 9.13
CA ASN A 40 15.86 1.71 10.41
C ASN A 40 16.98 0.69 10.22
N GLU A 41 16.84 -0.24 9.28
CA GLU A 41 17.83 -1.29 9.04
C GLU A 41 19.02 -0.83 8.18
N LYS A 42 18.78 0.04 7.20
CA LYS A 42 19.75 0.38 6.13
C LYS A 42 20.12 1.85 6.06
N GLY A 43 19.42 2.73 6.78
CA GLY A 43 19.63 4.18 6.77
C GLY A 43 19.00 4.91 5.57
N GLU A 44 18.68 4.22 4.48
CA GLU A 44 18.09 4.81 3.27
C GLU A 44 17.08 3.87 2.58
N VAL A 45 16.19 4.46 1.77
CA VAL A 45 15.15 3.75 1.02
C VAL A 45 15.14 4.23 -0.42
N TYR A 46 15.24 3.29 -1.36
CA TYR A 46 15.01 3.54 -2.79
C TYR A 46 13.59 3.12 -3.16
N MET A 47 12.84 4.03 -3.76
CA MET A 47 11.43 3.84 -4.12
C MET A 47 11.24 4.09 -5.61
N ILE A 48 10.50 3.20 -6.28
CA ILE A 48 10.04 3.40 -7.66
C ILE A 48 8.53 3.63 -7.61
N PHE A 49 8.10 4.85 -7.92
CA PHE A 49 6.69 5.17 -8.06
C PHE A 49 6.21 4.88 -9.49
N ALA A 50 4.99 4.38 -9.63
CA ALA A 50 4.36 4.28 -10.96
C ALA A 50 3.54 5.56 -11.24
N SER A 51 3.17 5.80 -12.49
CA SER A 51 2.55 7.07 -12.91
C SER A 51 1.03 7.00 -13.16
N ALA A 52 0.36 5.92 -12.75
CA ALA A 52 -1.05 5.69 -13.07
C ALA A 52 -2.01 6.45 -12.12
N PRO A 53 -3.13 7.03 -12.60
CA PRO A 53 -4.13 7.73 -11.76
C PRO A 53 -4.75 6.89 -10.64
N SER A 54 -4.65 5.57 -10.69
CA SER A 54 -5.06 4.68 -9.60
C SER A 54 -4.21 4.81 -8.32
N GLN A 55 -3.14 5.61 -8.34
CA GLN A 55 -2.28 5.88 -7.19
C GLN A 55 -2.65 7.15 -6.41
N ASN A 56 -3.60 7.96 -6.90
CA ASN A 56 -3.89 9.27 -6.30
C ASN A 56 -4.32 9.13 -4.83
N GLU A 57 -5.18 8.18 -4.51
CA GLU A 57 -5.67 7.95 -3.16
C GLU A 57 -4.56 7.43 -2.22
N PHE A 58 -3.56 6.72 -2.76
CA PHE A 58 -2.38 6.29 -2.01
C PHE A 58 -1.44 7.46 -1.69
N LEU A 59 -1.24 8.39 -2.62
CA LEU A 59 -0.34 9.54 -2.45
C LEU A 59 -0.97 10.70 -1.65
N ALA A 60 -2.29 10.69 -1.45
CA ALA A 60 -3.01 11.75 -0.73
C ALA A 60 -2.96 11.58 0.80
N GLY A 61 -2.52 10.43 1.30
CA GLY A 61 -2.47 10.08 2.73
C GLY A 61 -1.15 10.39 3.42
#